data_AF-A0A8J3IYL2-F1
#
_entry.id   AF-A0A8J3IYL2-F1
#
_cell.length_a   1.000
_cell.length_b   1.000
_cell.length_c   1.000
_cell.angle_alpha   90.00
_cell.angle_beta   90.00
_cell.angle_gamma   90.00
#
_symmetry.space_group_name_H-M   'P 1'
#
loop_
_entity.id
_entity.type
_entity.pdbx_description
1 polymer ?
#
loop_
_entity_poly.entity_id
_entity_poly.type
_entity_poly.pdbx_seq_one_letter_code
_entity_poly.pdbx_strand_id
1 'polypeptide(L)' 'MTESASVAVCPRCHRPVVVRDRGEYTVERAALIVANGLCVCPPAKAPTPPGDGTDPLDS' A
#
# COMPACT_ATOMS: atom_id res chain seq x y z
N MET A 1 23.86 -15.71 10.05
CA MET A 1 22.92 -14.70 10.57
C MET A 1 21.73 -14.73 9.65
N THR A 2 20.61 -15.31 10.07
CA THR A 2 19.41 -15.42 9.23
C THR A 2 18.68 -14.09 9.34
N GLU A 3 18.88 -13.23 8.35
CA GLU A 3 18.17 -11.96 8.25
C GLU A 3 16.67 -12.26 8.18
N SER A 4 15.93 -11.90 9.23
CA SER A 4 14.47 -12.03 9.24
C SER A 4 13.94 -11.06 8.20
N ALA A 5 13.55 -11.58 7.03
CA ALA A 5 12.94 -10.81 5.97
C ALA A 5 11.68 -10.16 6.53
N SER A 6 11.76 -8.85 6.80
CA SER A 6 10.70 -8.13 7.47
C SER A 6 9.54 -7.96 6.49
N VAL A 7 8.45 -8.70 6.69
CA VAL A 7 7.28 -8.64 5.81
C VAL A 7 6.67 -7.23 5.86
N ALA A 8 6.61 -6.56 4.72
CA ALA A 8 5.97 -5.25 4.61
C ALA A 8 4.46 -5.35 4.94
N VAL A 9 4.04 -4.63 5.99
CA VAL A 9 2.64 -4.56 6.46
C VAL A 9 2.12 -3.13 6.45
N CYS A 10 0.81 -2.97 6.27
CA CYS A 10 0.16 -1.67 6.33
C CYS A 10 0.15 -1.17 7.78
N PRO A 11 0.62 0.07 8.07
CA PRO A 11 0.61 0.59 9.44
C PRO A 11 -0.79 0.89 9.99
N ARG A 12 -1.82 0.83 9.13
CA ARG A 12 -3.20 1.17 9.49
C ARG A 12 -4.03 -0.06 9.86
N CYS A 13 -3.94 -1.12 9.06
CA CYS A 13 -4.71 -2.35 9.26
C CYS A 13 -3.84 -3.57 9.63
N HIS A 14 -2.53 -3.40 9.71
CA HIS A 14 -1.53 -4.44 10.03
C HIS A 14 -1.58 -5.68 9.14
N ARG A 15 -2.15 -5.55 7.93
CA ARG A 15 -2.19 -6.61 6.92
C ARG A 15 -1.04 -6.46 5.91
N PRO A 16 -0.52 -7.57 5.35
CA PRO A 16 0.49 -7.55 4.29
C PRO A 16 0.09 -6.64 3.12
N VAL A 17 0.99 -5.78 2.67
CA VAL A 17 0.78 -4.97 1.45
C VAL A 17 1.11 -5.78 0.20
N VAL A 18 0.53 -5.41 -0.94
CA VAL A 18 0.88 -6.02 -2.22
C VAL A 18 2.29 -5.61 -2.60
N VAL A 19 3.16 -6.59 -2.83
CA VAL A 19 4.54 -6.40 -3.26
C VAL A 19 4.69 -6.91 -4.69
N ARG A 20 5.54 -6.25 -5.47
CA ARG A 20 5.85 -6.66 -6.86
C ARG A 20 7.23 -7.29 -6.97
N ASP A 21 8.10 -7.06 -6.00
CA ASP A 21 9.45 -7.59 -5.99
C ASP A 21 9.46 -9.10 -5.69
N ARG A 22 10.30 -9.85 -6.39
CA ARG A 22 10.36 -11.31 -6.28
C ARG A 22 10.99 -11.77 -4.96
N GLY A 23 11.93 -11.02 -4.41
CA GLY A 23 12.60 -11.32 -3.13
C GLY A 23 11.66 -11.24 -1.93
N GLU A 24 10.58 -10.47 -2.04
CA GLU A 24 9.56 -10.31 -1.00
C GLU A 24 8.57 -11.49 -0.93
N TYR A 25 8.59 -12.44 -1.87
CA TYR A 25 7.72 -13.62 -1.83
C TYR A 25 8.31 -14.72 -0.93
N THR A 26 8.22 -14.50 0.39
CA THR A 26 8.68 -15.44 1.41
C THR A 26 7.56 -16.33 1.94
N VAL A 27 7.92 -17.47 2.54
CA VAL A 27 6.97 -18.38 3.21
C VAL A 27 6.25 -17.70 4.37
N GLU A 28 6.96 -16.87 5.15
CA GLU A 28 6.39 -16.09 6.25
C GLU A 28 5.33 -15.10 5.74
N ARG A 29 5.58 -14.43 4.61
CA ARG A 29 4.59 -13.56 3.97
C ARG A 29 3.39 -14.36 3.48
N ALA A 30 3.60 -15.52 2.86
CA ALA A 30 2.51 -16.39 2.41
C ALA A 30 1.62 -16.84 3.59
N ALA A 31 2.22 -17.23 4.71
CA ALA A 31 1.49 -17.61 5.93
C ALA A 31 0.64 -16.44 6.46
N LEU A 32 1.19 -15.22 6.51
CA LEU A 32 0.46 -14.03 6.92
C LEU A 32 -0.70 -13.68 5.98
N ILE A 33 -0.55 -13.87 4.66
CA ILE A 33 -1.62 -13.64 3.70
C ILE A 33 -2.75 -14.65 3.88
N VAL A 34 -2.44 -15.92 4.11
CA VAL A 34 -3.46 -16.94 4.37
C VAL A 34 -4.22 -16.65 5.66
N ALA A 35 -3.52 -16.21 6.71
CA ALA A 35 -4.13 -15.93 8.00
C ALA A 35 -4.97 -14.63 8.02
N ASN A 36 -4.44 -13.55 7.44
CA ASN A 36 -5.01 -12.21 7.60
C ASN A 36 -5.56 -11.59 6.31
N GLY A 37 -5.29 -12.19 5.15
CA GLY A 37 -5.55 -11.60 3.84
C GLY A 37 -4.64 -10.41 3.52
N LEU A 38 -4.78 -9.86 2.32
CA LEU A 38 -4.05 -8.66 1.89
C LEU A 38 -4.65 -7.38 2.48
N CYS A 39 -3.84 -6.32 2.51
CA CYS A 39 -4.31 -4.97 2.84
C CYS A 39 -5.44 -4.52 1.89
N VAL A 40 -6.51 -4.00 2.48
CA VAL A 40 -7.70 -3.45 1.78
C VAL A 40 -7.91 -1.96 2.06
N CYS A 41 -6.93 -1.30 2.69
CA CYS A 41 -7.03 0.14 2.95
C CYS A 41 -7.14 0.89 1.61
N PRO A 42 -7.97 1.94 1.53
CA PRO A 42 -7.97 2.81 0.37
C PRO A 42 -6.55 3.38 0.19
N PRO A 43 -6.05 3.50 -1.05
CA PRO A 43 -4.77 4.13 -1.28
C PRO A 43 -4.80 5.53 -0.69
N ALA A 44 -3.68 5.97 -0.10
CA ALA A 44 -3.54 7.36 0.30
C ALA A 44 -3.91 8.21 -0.91
N LYS A 45 -4.96 9.04 -0.74
CA LYS A 45 -5.47 9.90 -1.81
C LYS A 45 -4.26 10.69 -2.32
N ALA A 46 -3.90 10.51 -3.58
CA ALA A 46 -2.85 11.32 -4.19
C ALA A 46 -3.22 12.79 -3.96
N PRO A 47 -2.26 13.67 -3.65
CA PRO A 47 -2.55 15.08 -3.51
C PRO A 47 -3.26 15.52 -4.79
N THR A 48 -4.49 16.00 -4.66
CA THR A 48 -5.19 16.66 -5.77
C THR A 48 -4.26 17.76 -6.26
N PRO A 49 -3.89 17.79 -7.55
CA PRO A 49 -3.14 18.92 -8.07
C PRO A 49 -3.95 20.19 -7.75
N PRO A 50 -3.29 21.31 -7.37
CA PRO A 50 -3.99 22.56 -7.16
C PRO A 50 -4.81 22.85 -8.42
N GLY A 51 -6.13 22.95 -8.26
CA GLY A 51 -7.03 23.21 -9.37
C GLY A 51 -6.64 24.52 -10.02
N ASP A 52 -6.31 24.46 -11.30
CA ASP A 52 -6.24 25.62 -12.18
C ASP A 52 -7.60 26.32 -12.13
N GLY A 53 -7.68 27.38 -11.34
CA GLY A 53 -8.83 28.26 -11.25
C GLY A 53 -9.04 28.95 -12.58
N THR A 54 -9.73 28.29 -13.50
CA THR A 54 -10.37 28.96 -14.63
C THR A 54 -11.72 29.45 -14.14
N ASP A 55 -11.69 30.64 -13.54
CA ASP A 55 -12.85 31.50 -13.35
C ASP A 55 -13.44 31.79 -14.74
N PRO A 56 -14.71 31.43 -15.03
CA PRO A 56 -15.34 31.83 -16.27
C PRO A 56 -15.61 33.33 -16.20
N LEU A 57 -14.84 34.10 -16.98
CA LEU A 57 -15.01 35.53 -17.19
C LEU A 57 -16.50 35.82 -17.48
N ASP A 58 -17.17 36.44 -16.51
CA ASP A 58 -18.56 36.88 -16.60
C ASP A 58 -18.69 38.08 -17.56
N SER A 59 -19.64 37.89 -18.47
CA SER A 59 -20.41 38.78 -19.37
C SER A 59 -20.05 40.25 -19.52
#